data_AF-A0A973FQQ0-F1
#
_entry.id   AF-A0A973FQQ0-F1
#
_cell.length_a   1.000
_cell.length_b   1.000
_cell.length_c   1.000
_cell.angle_alpha   90.00
_cell.angle_beta   90.00
_cell.angle_gamma   90.00
#
_symmetry.space_group_name_H-M   'P 1'
#
loop_
_entity.id
_entity.type
_entity.pdbx_description
1 polymer ?
#
loop_
_entity_poly.entity_id
_entity_poly.type
_entity_poly.pdbx_seq_one_letter_code
_entity_poly.pdbx_strand_id
1 'polypeptide(L)'
;GESLAEADARISDAWQRLLHEHTGGRILIATHATPIQLVLCASLGLDSAERWRWRIDLGSLTCLDVYPSGAIVRMVNAVPKLK
;
A
#
# COMPACT_ATOMS: atom_id res chain seq x y z
N GLY A 1 6.85 9.47 -19.30
CA GLY A 1 5.79 9.00 -18.41
C GLY A 1 6.07 7.56 -18.06
N GLU A 2 5.55 7.07 -16.93
CA GLU A 2 5.62 5.65 -16.53
C GLU A 2 4.24 5.03 -16.77
N SER A 3 4.20 3.82 -17.31
CA SER A 3 2.97 3.04 -17.47
C SER A 3 2.51 2.45 -16.14
N LEU A 4 1.25 2.00 -16.07
CA LEU A 4 0.74 1.32 -14.88
C LEU A 4 1.53 0.05 -14.57
N ALA A 5 1.88 -0.74 -15.59
CA ALA A 5 2.61 -1.99 -15.42
C ALA A 5 4.04 -1.77 -14.90
N GLU A 6 4.74 -0.74 -15.41
CA GLU A 6 6.08 -0.36 -14.91
C GLU A 6 6.01 0.09 -13.44
N ALA A 7 5.00 0.91 -13.10
CA ALA A 7 4.79 1.35 -11.72
C ALA A 7 4.47 0.17 -10.80
N ASP A 8 3.58 -0.72 -11.22
CA ASP A 8 3.15 -1.91 -10.47
C ASP A 8 4.32 -2.85 -10.16
N ALA A 9 5.16 -3.14 -11.17
CA ALA A 9 6.36 -3.94 -10.99
C ALA A 9 7.32 -3.30 -9.98
N ARG A 10 7.65 -2.01 -10.19
CA ARG A 10 8.57 -1.27 -9.31
C ARG A 10 8.08 -1.19 -7.87
N ILE A 11 6.78 -0.97 -7.67
CA ILE A 11 6.15 -0.84 -6.35
C ILE A 11 6.05 -2.20 -5.66
N SER A 12 5.71 -3.25 -6.40
CA SER A 12 5.70 -4.62 -5.88
C SER A 12 7.09 -5.06 -5.41
N ASP A 13 8.14 -4.77 -6.19
CA ASP A 13 9.52 -5.06 -5.80
C ASP A 13 9.95 -4.29 -4.54
N ALA A 14 9.55 -3.01 -4.43
CA ALA A 14 9.82 -2.23 -3.22
C ALA A 14 9.04 -2.76 -2.02
N TRP A 15 7.79 -3.17 -2.23
CA TRP A 15 6.94 -3.74 -1.19
C TRP A 15 7.51 -5.05 -0.63
N GLN A 16 7.93 -5.98 -1.50
CA GLN A 16 8.54 -7.24 -1.08
C GLN A 16 9.86 -7.03 -0.33
N ARG A 17 10.70 -6.09 -0.78
CA ARG A 17 11.93 -5.73 -0.06
C ARG A 17 11.64 -5.20 1.35
N LEU A 18 10.66 -4.30 1.49
CA LEU A 18 10.26 -3.75 2.79
C LEU A 18 9.74 -4.84 3.74
N LEU A 19 8.93 -5.78 3.24
CA LEU A 19 8.45 -6.91 4.04
C LEU A 19 9.59 -7.80 4.53
N HIS A 20 10.58 -8.05 3.66
CA HIS A 20 11.75 -8.85 4.02
C HIS A 20 12.63 -8.15 5.06
N GLU A 21 13.03 -6.90 4.79
CA GLU A 21 13.96 -6.13 5.61
C GLU A 21 13.40 -5.75 7.00
N HIS A 22 12.07 -5.67 7.13
CA HIS A 22 11.39 -5.26 8.37
C HIS A 22 10.50 -6.34 8.98
N THR A 23 10.85 -7.62 8.78
CA THR A 23 10.10 -8.75 9.35
C THR A 23 9.93 -8.62 10.87
N GLY A 24 8.69 -8.73 11.35
CA GLY A 24 8.36 -8.59 12.78
C GLY A 24 8.37 -7.15 13.32
N GLY A 25 8.69 -6.17 12.49
CA GLY A 25 8.75 -4.75 12.84
C GLY A 25 7.46 -3.98 12.55
N ARG A 26 7.54 -2.66 12.76
CA ARG A 26 6.52 -1.68 12.36
C ARG A 26 7.22 -0.54 11.63
N ILE A 27 6.77 -0.26 10.41
CA ILE A 27 7.31 0.81 9.58
C ILE A 27 6.23 1.84 9.24
N LEU A 28 6.68 3.08 9.02
CA LEU A 28 5.86 4.16 8.48
C LEU A 28 6.39 4.52 7.09
N ILE A 29 5.50 4.58 6.11
CA ILE A 29 5.83 4.91 4.72
C ILE A 29 5.09 6.18 4.33
N ALA A 30 5.83 7.21 3.94
CA ALA A 30 5.26 8.41 3.33
C ALA A 30 5.37 8.31 1.80
N THR A 31 4.24 8.33 1.11
CA THR A 31 4.19 8.16 -0.34
C THR A 31 2.93 8.78 -0.94
N HIS A 32 2.64 8.49 -2.20
CA HIS A 32 1.51 9.02 -2.96
C HIS A 32 0.36 8.00 -3.07
N ALA A 33 -0.78 8.45 -3.62
CA ALA A 33 -1.96 7.60 -3.79
C ALA A 33 -1.66 6.32 -4.59
N THR A 34 -1.03 6.41 -5.76
CA THR A 34 -0.80 5.26 -6.64
C THR A 34 -0.03 4.12 -5.96
N PRO A 35 1.12 4.35 -5.28
CA PRO A 35 1.76 3.31 -4.49
C PRO A 35 0.89 2.68 -3.41
N ILE A 36 0.11 3.49 -2.67
CA ILE A 36 -0.78 2.96 -1.63
C ILE A 36 -1.84 2.04 -2.24
N GLN A 37 -2.46 2.47 -3.35
CA GLN A 37 -3.50 1.69 -4.02
C GLN A 37 -2.96 0.37 -4.59
N LEU A 38 -1.75 0.39 -5.17
CA LEU A 38 -1.12 -0.81 -5.72
C LEU A 38 -0.70 -1.79 -4.63
N VAL A 39 -0.17 -1.31 -3.50
CA VAL A 39 0.11 -2.15 -2.33
C VAL A 39 -1.18 -2.77 -1.77
N LEU A 40 -2.29 -2.03 -1.75
CA LEU A 40 -3.59 -2.58 -1.35
C LEU A 40 -4.07 -3.68 -2.32
N CYS A 41 -3.95 -3.48 -3.63
CA CYS A 41 -4.27 -4.52 -4.61
C CYS A 41 -3.41 -5.77 -4.39
N ALA A 42 -2.09 -5.61 -4.34
CA ALA A 42 -1.16 -6.72 -4.15
C ALA A 42 -1.39 -7.46 -2.82
N SER A 43 -1.67 -6.74 -1.73
CA SER A 43 -1.90 -7.32 -0.40
C SER A 43 -3.23 -8.08 -0.29
N LEU A 44 -4.20 -7.77 -1.15
CA LEU A 44 -5.54 -8.37 -1.16
C LEU A 44 -5.76 -9.33 -2.34
N GLY A 45 -4.74 -9.57 -3.18
CA GLY A 45 -4.86 -10.41 -4.37
C GLY A 45 -5.78 -9.84 -5.45
N LEU A 46 -5.90 -8.52 -5.53
CA LEU A 46 -6.69 -7.82 -6.56
C LEU A 46 -5.81 -7.45 -7.75
N ASP A 47 -6.42 -7.29 -8.92
CA ASP A 47 -5.74 -6.79 -10.10
C ASP A 47 -5.33 -5.31 -9.92
N SER A 48 -4.14 -4.93 -10.39
CA SER A 48 -3.66 -3.53 -10.32
C SER A 48 -4.51 -2.57 -11.16
N ALA A 49 -5.25 -3.08 -12.14
CA ALA A 49 -6.29 -2.34 -12.86
C ALA A 49 -7.45 -1.92 -11.95
N GLU A 50 -7.70 -2.59 -10.82
CA GLU A 50 -8.76 -2.26 -9.87
C GLU A 50 -8.38 -1.17 -8.86
N ARG A 51 -7.14 -0.66 -8.90
CA ARG A 51 -6.60 0.31 -7.93
C ARG A 51 -7.47 1.57 -7.75
N TRP A 52 -8.21 1.96 -8.79
CA TRP A 52 -9.07 3.15 -8.80
C TRP A 52 -10.26 3.05 -7.83
N ARG A 53 -10.60 1.83 -7.38
CA ARG A 53 -11.65 1.59 -6.37
C ARG A 53 -11.26 2.10 -4.99
N TRP A 54 -9.97 2.37 -4.76
CA TRP A 54 -9.44 2.89 -3.51
C TRP A 54 -9.25 4.41 -3.58
N ARG A 55 -10.06 5.15 -2.82
CA ARG A 55 -9.82 6.59 -2.60
C ARG A 55 -8.72 6.77 -1.56
N ILE A 56 -7.74 7.61 -1.86
CA ILE A 56 -6.68 8.03 -0.93
C ILE A 56 -6.66 9.56 -0.89
N ASP A 57 -7.02 10.13 0.24
CA ASP A 57 -7.07 11.56 0.48
C ASP A 57 -5.74 12.07 1.06
N LEU A 58 -5.51 13.37 0.89
CA LEU A 58 -4.29 14.02 1.39
C LEU A 58 -4.21 13.94 2.92
N GLY A 59 -3.03 13.60 3.43
CA GLY A 59 -2.80 13.44 4.86
C GLY A 59 -3.48 12.23 5.48
N SER A 60 -4.09 11.35 4.67
CA SER A 60 -4.72 10.14 5.17
C SER A 60 -3.71 9.07 5.61
N LEU A 61 -4.16 8.18 6.49
CA LEU A 61 -3.45 7.00 6.94
C LEU A 61 -4.14 5.73 6.42
N THR A 62 -3.33 4.80 5.93
CA THR A 62 -3.73 3.43 5.60
C THR A 62 -2.79 2.49 6.35
N CYS A 63 -3.35 1.50 7.05
CA CYS A 63 -2.60 0.62 7.93
C CYS A 63 -2.91 -0.85 7.61
N LEU A 64 -1.84 -1.61 7.33
CA LEU A 64 -1.88 -3.06 7.12
C LEU A 64 -1.11 -3.76 8.24
N ASP A 65 -1.59 -4.93 8.66
CA ASP A 65 -0.78 -5.93 9.36
C ASP A 65 -0.52 -7.09 8.41
N VAL A 66 0.75 -7.41 8.18
CA VAL A 66 1.15 -8.39 7.16
C VAL A 66 1.76 -9.60 7.84
N TYR A 67 1.23 -10.77 7.53
CA TYR A 67 1.65 -12.07 8.03
C TYR A 67 2.02 -12.99 6.86
N PRO A 68 2.75 -14.09 7.10
CA PRO A 68 3.03 -15.08 6.06
C PRO A 68 1.79 -15.66 5.38
N SER A 69 0.65 -15.71 6.09
CA SER A 69 -0.63 -16.21 5.56
C SER A 69 -1.45 -15.16 4.80
N GLY A 70 -1.04 -13.89 4.80
CA GLY A 70 -1.75 -12.79 4.16
C GLY A 70 -1.75 -11.50 4.95
N ALA A 71 -2.40 -10.48 4.40
CA ALA A 71 -2.50 -9.16 5.02
C ALA A 71 -3.89 -8.93 5.63
N ILE A 72 -3.93 -8.22 6.75
CA ILE A 72 -5.13 -7.70 7.40
C ILE A 72 -5.13 -6.18 7.21
N VAL A 73 -6.21 -5.68 6.62
CA VAL A 73 -6.44 -4.24 6.50
C VAL A 73 -7.05 -3.73 7.80
N ARG A 74 -6.30 -2.93 8.57
CA ARG A 74 -6.83 -2.29 9.79
C ARG A 74 -7.65 -1.04 9.50
N MET A 75 -7.19 -0.26 8.52
CA MET A 75 -7.68 1.07 8.23
C MET A 75 -7.26 1.46 6.83
N VAL A 76 -8.15 2.12 6.09
CA VAL A 76 -7.86 2.70 4.78
C VAL A 76 -8.35 4.13 4.78
N ASN A 77 -7.52 5.05 4.29
CA ASN A 77 -7.89 6.44 4.03
C ASN A 77 -8.48 7.19 5.24
N ALA A 78 -7.95 6.96 6.44
CA ALA A 78 -8.38 7.73 7.61
C ALA A 78 -7.65 9.08 7.66
N VAL A 79 -8.38 10.18 7.54
CA VAL A 79 -7.81 11.52 7.64
C VAL A 79 -7.84 11.98 9.11
N PRO A 80 -6.68 12.07 9.79
CA PRO A 80 -6.64 12.56 11.15
C PRO A 80 -6.99 14.05 11.21
N LYS A 81 -7.64 14.47 12.30
CA LYS A 81 -7.83 15.88 12.59
C LYS A 81 -6.51 16.47 13.10
N LEU A 82 -5.95 17.42 12.35
CA LEU A 82 -4.84 18.23 12.84
C LEU A 82 -5.42 19.33 13.75
N LYS A 83 -4.80 19.52 14.92
CA LYS A 83 -5.11 20.63 15.82
C LYS A 83 -4.25 21.85 15.49
#